data_AF-R9J514-F1
#
_entry.id   AF-R9J514-F1
#
_cell.length_a   1.000
_cell.length_b   1.000
_cell.length_c   1.000
_cell.angle_alpha   90.00
_cell.angle_beta   90.00
_cell.angle_gamma   90.00
#
_symmetry.space_group_name_H-M   'P 1'
#
loop_
_entity.id
_entity.type
_entity.pdbx_description
1 polymer ?
#
loop_
_entity_poly.entity_id
_entity_poly.type
_entity_poly.pdbx_seq_one_letter_code
_entity_poly.pdbx_strand_id
1 'polypeptide(L)'
;MMSEIKDIQFAIHNVFENITDNAVSNDIIEPGMLADDGKSLVWEAMSEREIDGDVCHAFELRYSEDETINGEMAGRLLGIYAVSKDGKKFYQYNMANDTWE
;
A
#
# COMPACT_ATOMS: atom_id res chain seq x y z
N MET A 1 10.97 17.06 24.53
CA MET A 1 10.45 17.27 23.17
C MET A 1 11.05 16.21 22.23
N MET A 2 10.79 14.92 22.52
CA MET A 2 11.31 13.76 21.76
C MET A 2 10.31 12.59 21.71
N SER A 3 9.07 12.77 22.22
CA SER A 3 8.03 11.72 22.23
C SER A 3 7.27 11.69 20.90
N GLU A 4 6.83 12.86 20.43
CA GLU A 4 5.97 12.98 19.25
C GLU A 4 6.60 12.41 17.97
N ILE A 5 7.92 12.54 17.79
CA ILE A 5 8.62 12.00 16.61
C ILE A 5 8.61 10.46 16.61
N LYS A 6 8.72 9.82 17.78
CA LYS A 6 8.69 8.36 17.90
C LYS A 6 7.28 7.82 17.69
N ASP A 7 6.28 8.52 18.21
CA ASP A 7 4.88 8.12 18.10
C ASP A 7 4.39 8.19 16.65
N ILE A 8 4.83 9.20 15.88
CA ILE A 8 4.53 9.32 14.44
C ILE A 8 5.24 8.23 13.62
N GLN A 9 6.52 7.97 13.87
CA GLN A 9 7.25 6.90 13.15
C GLN A 9 6.68 5.52 13.46
N PHE A 10 6.28 5.25 14.70
CA PHE A 10 5.66 3.98 15.10
C PHE A 10 4.29 3.78 14.46
N ALA A 11 3.45 4.83 14.42
CA ALA A 11 2.16 4.77 13.74
C ALA A 11 2.31 4.50 12.23
N ILE A 12 3.28 5.13 11.56
CA ILE A 12 3.52 4.95 10.12
C ILE A 12 4.00 3.52 9.79
N HIS A 13 4.92 2.96 10.60
CA HIS A 13 5.39 1.58 10.39
C HIS A 13 4.24 0.57 10.49
N ASN A 14 3.34 0.75 11.47
CA ASN A 14 2.18 -0.12 11.61
C ASN A 14 1.24 -0.08 10.40
N VAL A 15 1.12 1.06 9.70
CA VAL A 15 0.25 1.15 8.53
C VAL A 15 0.86 0.41 7.33
N PHE A 16 2.18 0.53 7.11
CA PHE A 16 2.86 -0.21 6.03
C PHE A 16 2.88 -1.72 6.28
N GLU A 17 3.06 -2.16 7.53
CA GLU A 17 2.94 -3.58 7.89
C GLU A 17 1.50 -4.07 7.64
N ASN A 18 0.49 -3.32 8.08
CA ASN A 18 -0.90 -3.73 7.94
C ASN A 18 -1.36 -3.82 6.47
N ILE A 19 -1.04 -2.82 5.64
CA ILE A 19 -1.39 -2.86 4.21
C ILE A 19 -0.67 -4.02 3.49
N THR A 20 0.57 -4.30 3.86
CA THR A 20 1.34 -5.41 3.28
C THR A 20 0.76 -6.76 3.67
N ASP A 21 0.44 -6.96 4.96
CA ASP A 21 -0.17 -8.20 5.46
C ASP A 21 -1.55 -8.46 4.84
N ASN A 22 -2.36 -7.41 4.65
CA ASN A 22 -3.63 -7.53 3.93
C ASN A 22 -3.40 -7.89 2.46
N ALA A 23 -2.44 -7.25 1.78
CA ALA A 23 -2.15 -7.55 0.38
C ALA A 23 -1.67 -9.00 0.19
N VAL A 24 -0.80 -9.50 1.07
CA VAL A 24 -0.33 -10.90 1.05
C VAL A 24 -1.48 -11.86 1.34
N SER A 25 -2.31 -11.60 2.36
CA SER A 25 -3.42 -12.50 2.72
C SER A 25 -4.57 -12.54 1.70
N ASN A 26 -4.64 -11.56 0.80
CA ASN A 26 -5.58 -11.53 -0.32
C ASN A 26 -4.93 -11.95 -1.66
N ASP A 27 -3.72 -12.54 -1.63
CA ASP A 27 -2.98 -13.00 -2.82
C ASP A 27 -2.75 -11.89 -3.87
N ILE A 28 -2.60 -10.64 -3.43
CA ILE A 28 -2.33 -9.48 -4.31
C ILE A 28 -0.83 -9.35 -4.59
N ILE A 29 0.01 -9.68 -3.60
CA ILE A 29 1.46 -9.70 -3.69
C ILE A 29 2.03 -10.94 -3.02
N GLU A 30 3.21 -11.35 -3.44
CA GLU A 30 4.00 -12.38 -2.78
C GLU A 30 4.73 -11.82 -1.55
N PRO A 31 5.03 -12.66 -0.54
CA PRO A 31 5.82 -12.26 0.62
C PRO A 31 7.15 -11.61 0.23
N GLY A 32 7.50 -10.52 0.91
CA GLY A 32 8.73 -9.76 0.62
C GLY A 32 8.57 -8.66 -0.44
N MET A 33 7.33 -8.21 -0.70
CA MET A 33 7.00 -7.16 -1.67
C MET A 33 7.41 -7.55 -3.10
N LEU A 34 6.95 -8.72 -3.53
CA LEU A 34 7.21 -9.23 -4.86
C LEU A 34 5.92 -9.42 -5.65
N ALA A 35 5.96 -9.22 -6.96
CA ALA A 35 4.94 -9.72 -7.86
C ALA A 35 5.16 -11.21 -8.15
N ASP A 36 4.15 -11.90 -8.70
CA ASP A 36 4.18 -13.34 -9.03
C ASP A 36 5.36 -13.73 -9.95
N ASP A 37 5.87 -12.79 -10.75
CA ASP A 37 6.99 -12.98 -11.67
C ASP A 37 8.36 -12.64 -11.04
N GLY A 38 8.40 -12.40 -9.74
CA GLY A 38 9.61 -12.09 -8.96
C GLY A 38 10.07 -10.64 -9.04
N LYS A 39 9.29 -9.75 -9.67
CA LYS A 39 9.60 -8.31 -9.71
C LYS A 39 9.40 -7.65 -8.37
N SER A 40 10.20 -6.62 -8.10
CA SER A 40 10.18 -5.89 -6.83
C SER A 40 9.09 -4.82 -6.83
N LEU A 41 8.29 -4.79 -5.76
CA LEU A 41 7.21 -3.84 -5.54
C LEU A 41 7.53 -2.91 -4.36
N VAL A 42 6.88 -1.75 -4.35
CA VAL A 42 6.95 -0.75 -3.29
C VAL A 42 5.58 -0.12 -3.06
N TRP A 43 5.33 0.28 -1.82
CA TRP A 43 4.20 1.13 -1.47
C TRP A 43 4.61 2.60 -1.52
N GLU A 44 3.86 3.41 -2.25
CA GLU A 44 3.98 4.87 -2.20
C GLU A 44 2.76 5.46 -1.49
N ALA A 45 3.02 6.16 -0.38
CA ALA A 45 1.96 6.79 0.39
C ALA A 45 1.33 7.94 -0.41
N MET A 46 0.00 7.96 -0.48
CA MET A 46 -0.75 9.05 -1.12
C MET A 46 -1.20 10.08 -0.08
N SER A 47 -2.42 9.91 0.44
CA SER A 47 -3.05 10.79 1.40
C SER A 47 -4.09 10.04 2.22
N GLU A 48 -4.54 10.63 3.33
CA GLU A 48 -5.72 10.13 4.03
C GLU A 48 -6.98 10.40 3.22
N ARG A 49 -7.96 9.50 3.31
CA ARG A 49 -9.27 9.61 2.65
C ARG A 49 -10.37 9.04 3.55
N GLU A 50 -11.59 9.54 3.40
CA GLU A 50 -12.78 8.93 4.00
C GLU A 50 -13.39 7.95 2.99
N ILE A 51 -13.54 6.69 3.39
CA ILE A 51 -14.10 5.60 2.58
C ILE A 51 -15.16 4.90 3.45
N ASP A 52 -16.41 4.86 2.99
CA ASP A 52 -17.54 4.27 3.72
C ASP A 52 -17.69 4.74 5.18
N GLY A 53 -17.32 6.00 5.46
CA GLY A 53 -17.37 6.60 6.80
C GLY A 53 -16.15 6.30 7.69
N ASP A 54 -15.15 5.58 7.19
CA ASP A 54 -13.89 5.32 7.89
C ASP A 54 -12.76 6.18 7.33
N VAL A 55 -11.93 6.72 8.24
CA VAL A 55 -10.68 7.39 7.86
C VAL A 55 -9.64 6.35 7.51
N CYS A 56 -9.17 6.37 6.27
CA CYS A 56 -8.26 5.39 5.69
C CYS A 56 -6.97 6.05 5.19
N HIS A 57 -5.88 5.30 5.21
CA HIS A 57 -4.62 5.64 4.55
C HIS A 57 -4.58 4.98 3.17
N ALA A 58 -4.41 5.77 2.11
CA ALA A 58 -4.33 5.28 0.74
C ALA A 58 -2.87 5.21 0.23
N PHE A 59 -2.60 4.18 -0.57
CA PHE A 59 -1.29 3.84 -1.11
C PHE A 59 -1.38 3.44 -2.59
N GLU A 60 -0.37 3.82 -3.35
CA GLU A 60 -0.11 3.23 -4.66
C GLU A 60 0.82 2.02 -4.48
N LEU A 61 0.44 0.87 -5.04
CA LEU A 61 1.33 -0.27 -5.21
C LEU A 61 2.02 -0.12 -6.56
N ARG A 62 3.35 -0.03 -6.57
CA ARG A 62 4.15 0.20 -7.76
C ARG A 62 5.26 -0.82 -7.89
N TYR A 63 5.69 -1.06 -9.11
CA TYR A 63 7.01 -1.63 -9.35
C TYR A 63 8.07 -0.65 -8.86
N SER A 64 9.05 -1.13 -8.11
CA SER A 64 10.18 -0.30 -7.69
C SER A 64 10.91 0.30 -8.89
N GLU A 65 11.59 1.42 -8.67
CA GLU A 65 12.36 2.14 -9.70
C GLU A 65 13.66 1.41 -10.11
N ASP A 66 13.90 0.20 -9.58
CA ASP A 66 15.08 -0.59 -9.94
C ASP A 66 14.89 -1.24 -11.32
N GLU A 67 15.37 -0.55 -12.36
CA GLU A 67 15.37 -1.03 -13.74
C GLU A 67 16.15 -2.34 -13.94
N THR A 68 17.08 -2.71 -13.04
CA THR A 68 17.83 -3.96 -13.16
C THR A 68 16.96 -5.19 -12.85
N ILE A 69 15.97 -5.01 -11.98
CA ILE A 69 15.01 -6.05 -11.59
C ILE A 69 13.74 -5.95 -12.44
N ASN A 70 13.22 -4.73 -12.61
CA ASN A 70 11.89 -4.50 -13.17
C ASN A 70 11.89 -4.18 -14.67
N GLY A 71 13.03 -3.79 -15.24
CA GLY A 71 13.15 -3.40 -16.65
C GLY A 71 12.13 -2.32 -17.02
N GLU A 72 11.39 -2.52 -18.11
CA GLU A 72 10.37 -1.57 -18.60
C GLU A 72 9.20 -1.34 -17.63
N MET A 73 9.06 -2.20 -16.61
CA MET A 73 8.02 -2.07 -15.60
C MET A 73 8.41 -1.14 -14.46
N ALA A 74 9.67 -0.72 -14.34
CA ALA A 74 10.12 0.16 -13.27
C ALA A 74 9.23 1.41 -13.13
N GLY A 75 8.81 1.71 -11.91
CA GLY A 75 7.95 2.85 -11.59
C GLY A 75 6.51 2.74 -12.09
N ARG A 76 6.07 1.61 -12.68
CA ARG A 76 4.68 1.46 -13.14
C ARG A 76 3.74 1.18 -11.96
N LEU A 77 2.56 1.78 -12.04
CA LEU A 77 1.45 1.53 -11.11
C LEU A 77 0.87 0.13 -11.35
N LEU A 78 0.74 -0.64 -10.28
CA LEU A 78 0.07 -1.94 -10.27
C LEU A 78 -1.37 -1.82 -9.75
N GLY A 79 -1.58 -1.01 -8.70
CA GLY A 79 -2.91 -0.78 -8.14
C GLY A 79 -2.92 0.29 -7.05
N ILE A 80 -4.10 0.68 -6.61
CA ILE A 80 -4.28 1.65 -5.53
C ILE A 80 -5.13 0.98 -4.44
N TYR A 81 -4.65 1.05 -3.20
CA TYR A 81 -5.22 0.35 -2.06
C TYR A 81 -5.33 1.28 -0.87
N ALA A 82 -6.22 0.95 0.06
CA ALA A 82 -6.35 1.68 1.30
C ALA A 82 -6.61 0.75 2.48
N VAL A 83 -6.17 1.19 3.65
CA VAL A 83 -6.45 0.53 4.92
C VAL A 83 -7.04 1.52 5.90
N SER A 84 -8.07 1.12 6.64
CA SER A 84 -8.65 1.97 7.71
C SER A 84 -7.62 2.23 8.80
N LYS A 85 -7.70 3.38 9.48
CA LYS A 85 -6.78 3.74 10.58
C LYS A 85 -6.76 2.75 11.74
N ASP A 86 -7.87 2.03 11.94
CA ASP A 86 -7.95 0.96 12.93
C ASP A 86 -7.46 -0.39 12.42
N GLY A 87 -7.03 -0.46 11.15
CA GLY A 87 -6.42 -1.63 10.52
C GLY A 87 -7.38 -2.77 10.20
N LYS A 88 -8.70 -2.54 10.29
CA LYS A 88 -9.71 -3.61 10.16
C LYS A 88 -10.30 -3.75 8.77
N LYS A 89 -10.24 -2.70 7.96
CA LYS A 89 -10.79 -2.70 6.61
C LYS A 89 -9.69 -2.44 5.61
N PHE A 90 -9.72 -3.22 4.54
CA PHE A 90 -8.84 -3.14 3.40
C PHE A 90 -9.68 -2.90 2.17
N TYR A 91 -9.25 -1.98 1.32
CA TYR A 91 -9.98 -1.55 0.14
C TYR A 91 -9.06 -1.56 -1.07
N GLN A 92 -9.62 -1.92 -2.22
CA GLN A 92 -9.00 -1.72 -3.53
C GLN A 92 -9.76 -0.63 -4.29
N TYR A 93 -9.03 0.26 -4.94
CA TYR A 93 -9.65 1.24 -5.81
C TYR A 93 -9.83 0.67 -7.23
N ASN A 94 -11.08 0.58 -7.65
CA ASN A 94 -11.47 0.19 -9.00
C ASN A 94 -11.35 1.39 -9.95
N MET A 95 -10.22 1.47 -10.66
CA MET A 95 -9.95 2.56 -11.61
C MET A 95 -10.94 2.63 -12.78
N ALA A 96 -11.63 1.53 -13.11
CA ALA A 96 -12.59 1.52 -14.21
C ALA A 96 -13.93 2.16 -13.82
N ASN A 97 -14.32 2.00 -12.55
CA ASN A 97 -15.60 2.47 -12.04
C ASN A 97 -15.50 3.72 -11.16
N ASP A 98 -14.27 4.17 -10.85
CA ASP A 98 -14.00 5.28 -9.92
C ASP A 98 -14.62 5.05 -8.54
N THR A 99 -14.45 3.84 -8.00
CA THR A 99 -15.03 3.40 -6.72
C THR A 99 -14.03 2.63 -5.88
N TRP A 100 -14.20 2.68 -4.56
CA TRP A 100 -13.51 1.79 -3.63
C TRP A 100 -14.36 0.54 -3.39
N GLU A 101 -13.72 -0.62 -3.34
CA GLU A 101 -14.32 -1.94 -3.14
C GLU A 101 -13.63 -2.71 -2.00
#